data_AF-M1ASF3-F1
#
_entry.id   AF-M1ASF3-F1
#
_cell.length_a   1.000
_cell.length_b   1.000
_cell.length_c   1.000
_cell.angle_alpha   90.00
_cell.angle_beta   90.00
_cell.angle_gamma   90.00
#
_symmetry.space_group_name_H-M   'P 1'
#
loop_
_entity.id
_entity.type
_entity.pdbx_description
1 polymer ?
#
loop_
_entity_poly.entity_id
_entity_poly.type
_entity_poly.pdbx_seq_one_letter_code
_entity_poly.pdbx_strand_id
1 'polypeptide(L)'
;MTEDGRELHFDHGVPYFSAKNPDVLRLICEWQSKGLVAEWKEKFATFDCDSKQFLDIEQEGLEKKYVGVPGMNSICKSLCQEPGVQSRFGVGVGRLEWLDNEDSWSLMGLNGESLGYFKGVVTSDKSTFSQRFTNVTGKPVPIDMEKFPEISLKMTEIPVNPCFALMLAFEEPLTEVRCAL
;
A
#
# COMPACT_ATOMS: atom_id res chain seq x y z
N MET A 1 21.16 2.02 -9.25
CA MET A 1 22.34 2.89 -9.25
C MET A 1 22.58 3.31 -10.68
N THR A 2 22.53 4.60 -10.98
CA THR A 2 22.95 5.16 -12.27
C THR A 2 24.48 5.01 -12.42
N GLU A 3 25.00 5.26 -13.62
CA GLU A 3 26.44 5.15 -13.90
C GLU A 3 27.31 6.08 -13.02
N ASP A 4 26.74 7.20 -12.55
CA ASP A 4 27.37 8.15 -11.63
C ASP A 4 27.15 7.83 -10.13
N GLY A 5 26.56 6.67 -9.82
CA GLY A 5 26.37 6.19 -8.45
C GLY A 5 25.12 6.74 -7.74
N ARG A 6 24.26 7.52 -8.39
CA ARG A 6 23.00 7.96 -7.78
C ARG A 6 22.02 6.79 -7.63
N GLU A 7 21.34 6.77 -6.49
CA GLU A 7 20.25 5.83 -6.25
C GLU A 7 18.94 6.40 -6.81
N LEU A 8 18.21 5.60 -7.59
CA LEU A 8 16.91 5.98 -8.13
C LEU A 8 15.83 5.43 -7.22
N HIS A 9 14.87 6.29 -6.85
CA HIS A 9 13.71 5.92 -6.06
C HIS A 9 12.45 6.02 -6.91
N PHE A 10 11.60 5.00 -6.82
CA PHE A 10 10.34 4.96 -7.54
C PHE A 10 9.21 4.57 -6.60
N ASP A 11 8.15 5.37 -6.58
CA ASP A 11 6.89 5.03 -5.94
C ASP A 11 6.03 4.23 -6.92
N HIS A 12 6.21 2.91 -6.92
CA HIS A 12 5.58 2.00 -7.88
C HIS A 12 4.17 1.52 -7.48
N GLY A 13 3.66 2.02 -6.36
CA GLY A 13 2.35 1.69 -5.83
C GLY A 13 1.33 2.76 -6.17
N VAL A 14 0.88 3.48 -5.15
CA VAL A 14 -0.01 4.64 -5.31
C VAL A 14 0.84 5.84 -5.77
N PRO A 15 0.55 6.45 -6.93
CA PRO A 15 1.34 7.58 -7.44
C PRO A 15 1.07 8.88 -6.66
N TYR A 16 -0.18 9.08 -6.23
CA TYR A 16 -0.63 10.20 -5.41
C TYR A 16 -1.96 9.85 -4.76
N PHE A 17 -2.37 10.62 -3.76
CA PHE A 17 -3.70 10.51 -3.16
C PHE A 17 -4.39 11.86 -3.04
N SER A 18 -5.71 11.85 -2.96
CA SER A 18 -6.54 13.01 -2.65
C SER A 18 -7.43 12.70 -1.44
N ALA A 19 -7.96 13.73 -0.80
CA ALA A 19 -8.85 13.57 0.34
C ALA A 19 -9.95 14.64 0.32
N LYS A 20 -11.18 14.21 0.61
CA LYS A 20 -12.33 15.10 0.83
C LYS A 20 -12.83 15.07 2.28
N ASN A 21 -12.53 13.98 3.00
CA ASN A 21 -12.95 13.82 4.38
C ASN A 21 -12.19 14.83 5.28
N PRO A 22 -12.89 15.66 6.06
CA PRO A 22 -12.26 16.67 6.93
C PRO A 22 -11.27 16.11 7.95
N ASP A 23 -11.51 14.89 8.46
CA ASP A 23 -10.64 14.25 9.43
C ASP A 23 -9.32 13.81 8.77
N VAL A 24 -9.40 13.28 7.55
CA VAL A 24 -8.21 12.95 6.74
C VAL A 24 -7.45 14.21 6.35
N LEU A 25 -8.14 15.30 6.02
CA LEU A 25 -7.50 16.58 5.71
C LEU A 25 -6.71 17.14 6.91
N ARG A 26 -7.20 16.97 8.14
CA ARG A 26 -6.43 17.34 9.35
C ARG A 26 -5.16 16.51 9.49
N LEU A 27 -5.24 15.19 9.27
CA LEU A 27 -4.06 14.31 9.28
C LEU A 27 -3.04 14.73 8.21
N ILE A 28 -3.51 15.10 7.02
CA ILE A 28 -2.62 15.60 5.95
C ILE A 28 -1.91 16.88 6.39
N CYS A 29 -2.61 17.84 6.99
CA CYS A 29 -1.98 19.05 7.52
C CYS A 29 -0.91 18.73 8.58
N GLU A 30 -1.18 17.77 9.48
CA GLU A 30 -0.19 17.32 10.47
C GLU A 30 1.03 16.69 9.78
N TRP A 31 0.83 15.79 8.82
CA TRP A 31 1.92 15.17 8.06
C TRP A 31 2.72 16.17 7.23
N GLN A 32 2.08 17.19 6.67
CA GLN A 32 2.75 18.30 5.99
C GLN A 32 3.63 19.10 6.95
N SER A 33 3.15 19.41 8.15
CA SER A 33 3.96 20.13 9.15
C SER A 33 5.17 19.32 9.64
N LYS A 34 5.08 17.99 9.57
CA LYS A 34 6.19 17.05 9.82
C LYS A 34 7.08 16.79 8.58
N GLY A 35 6.77 17.37 7.43
CA GLY A 35 7.51 17.19 6.18
C GLY A 35 7.35 15.79 5.54
N LEU A 36 6.34 15.02 5.93
CA LEU A 36 6.09 13.65 5.44
C LEU A 36 5.27 13.63 4.15
N VAL A 37 4.52 14.70 3.88
CA VAL A 37 3.62 14.85 2.75
C VAL A 37 3.78 16.25 2.16
N ALA A 38 3.62 16.38 0.85
CA ALA A 38 3.53 17.66 0.15
C ALA A 38 2.34 17.67 -0.83
N GLU A 39 1.83 18.86 -1.14
CA GLU A 39 0.91 19.05 -2.26
C GLU A 39 1.68 18.86 -3.57
N TRP A 40 1.17 18.02 -4.47
CA TRP A 40 1.80 17.73 -5.75
C TRP A 40 1.25 18.67 -6.82
N LYS A 41 2.04 19.67 -7.18
CA LYS A 41 1.67 20.77 -8.08
C LYS A 41 2.17 20.55 -9.51
N GLU A 42 1.87 19.38 -10.08
CA GLU A 42 2.24 19.04 -11.45
C GLU A 42 1.08 19.19 -12.43
N LYS A 43 1.44 19.22 -13.72
CA LYS A 43 0.46 19.19 -14.81
C LYS A 43 0.04 17.75 -15.08
N PHE A 44 -1.27 17.55 -15.16
CA PHE A 44 -1.86 16.26 -15.53
C PHE A 44 -2.46 16.35 -16.92
N ALA A 45 -2.47 15.23 -17.62
CA ALA A 45 -3.15 15.06 -18.88
C ALA A 45 -3.73 13.64 -18.94
N THR A 46 -4.88 13.51 -19.58
CA THR A 46 -5.46 12.20 -19.89
C THR A 46 -5.13 11.85 -21.33
N PHE A 47 -4.56 10.67 -21.55
CA PHE A 47 -4.33 10.14 -22.89
C PHE A 47 -5.47 9.17 -23.24
N ASP A 48 -6.19 9.46 -24.33
CA ASP A 48 -7.19 8.55 -24.86
C ASP A 48 -6.54 7.57 -25.86
N CYS A 49 -6.57 6.30 -25.50
CA CYS A 49 -6.01 5.23 -26.31
C CYS A 49 -6.80 4.99 -27.61
N ASP A 50 -8.10 5.29 -27.64
CA ASP A 50 -8.95 5.03 -28.81
C ASP A 50 -8.71 6.09 -29.89
N SER A 51 -8.78 7.37 -29.52
CA SER A 51 -8.46 8.47 -30.44
C SER A 51 -6.96 8.69 -30.64
N LYS A 52 -6.10 8.12 -29.79
CA LYS A 52 -4.65 8.31 -29.75
C LYS A 52 -4.24 9.77 -29.55
N GLN A 53 -5.01 10.50 -28.76
CA GLN A 53 -4.79 11.91 -28.49
C GLN A 53 -4.79 12.17 -26.99
N PHE A 54 -4.03 13.20 -26.57
CA PHE A 54 -4.24 13.77 -25.25
C PHE A 54 -5.54 14.56 -25.27
N LEU A 55 -6.44 14.23 -24.34
CA LEU A 55 -7.61 15.05 -24.06
C LEU A 55 -7.13 16.39 -23.48
N ASP A 56 -7.92 17.44 -23.68
CA ASP A 56 -7.53 18.80 -23.29
C ASP A 56 -6.93 18.83 -21.88
N ILE A 57 -5.81 19.55 -21.76
CA ILE A 57 -5.12 19.85 -20.51
C ILE A 57 -5.97 20.89 -19.75
N GLU A 58 -7.25 20.62 -19.58
CA GLU A 58 -8.09 21.42 -18.70
C GLU A 58 -7.77 21.03 -17.26
N GLN A 59 -7.64 22.08 -16.45
CA GLN A 59 -7.36 22.09 -15.01
C GLN A 59 -8.01 20.89 -14.31
N GLU A 60 -7.27 19.79 -14.22
CA GLU A 60 -7.78 18.52 -13.73
C GLU A 60 -7.99 18.62 -12.21
N GLY A 61 -9.17 19.13 -11.83
CA GLY A 61 -9.73 19.17 -10.49
C GLY A 61 -9.18 20.29 -9.59
N LEU A 62 -10.08 21.03 -8.94
CA LEU A 62 -9.78 21.84 -7.74
C LEU A 62 -9.24 21.00 -6.56
N GLU A 63 -9.27 19.68 -6.67
CA GLU A 63 -8.85 18.77 -5.62
C GLU A 63 -7.33 18.62 -5.58
N LYS A 64 -6.77 19.06 -4.45
CA LYS A 64 -5.36 18.90 -4.14
C LYS A 64 -4.98 17.42 -4.17
N LYS A 65 -3.91 17.13 -4.89
CA LYS A 65 -3.22 15.85 -4.92
C LYS A 65 -2.01 15.93 -3.98
N TYR A 66 -1.72 14.85 -3.29
CA TYR A 66 -0.66 14.78 -2.29
C TYR A 66 0.27 13.60 -2.56
N VAL A 67 1.54 13.80 -2.24
CA VAL A 67 2.59 12.78 -2.32
C VAL A 67 3.36 12.71 -1.01
N GLY A 68 3.87 11.54 -0.67
CA GLY A 68 4.82 11.40 0.44
C GLY A 68 6.20 11.94 0.06
N VAL A 69 6.91 12.50 1.04
CA VAL A 69 8.25 13.09 0.87
C VAL A 69 9.19 12.52 1.93
N PRO A 70 10.39 11.99 1.56
CA PRO A 70 10.99 11.93 0.22
C PRO A 70 10.43 10.86 -0.72
N GLY A 71 9.47 10.06 -0.27
CA GLY A 71 8.73 9.11 -1.12
C GLY A 71 7.41 8.72 -0.47
N MET A 72 6.54 8.03 -1.21
CA MET A 72 5.17 7.73 -0.78
C MET A 72 5.11 6.93 0.54
N ASN A 73 6.14 6.14 0.85
CA ASN A 73 6.21 5.35 2.08
C ASN A 73 6.59 6.15 3.35
N SER A 74 6.80 7.47 3.25
CA SER A 74 7.29 8.29 4.37
C SER A 74 6.29 8.34 5.53
N ILE A 75 4.98 8.37 5.21
CA ILE A 75 3.91 8.30 6.22
C ILE A 75 4.03 7.00 7.01
N CYS A 76 4.09 5.85 6.33
CA CYS A 76 4.19 4.54 6.97
C CYS A 76 5.47 4.40 7.80
N LYS A 77 6.62 4.88 7.30
CA LYS A 77 7.88 4.88 8.05
C LYS A 77 7.78 5.68 9.35
N SER A 78 7.14 6.85 9.32
CA SER A 78 6.92 7.65 10.53
C SER A 78 6.01 6.91 11.52
N LEU A 79 4.91 6.30 11.06
CA LEU A 79 4.00 5.55 11.93
C LEU A 79 4.67 4.35 12.60
N CYS A 80 5.58 3.68 11.88
CA CYS A 80 6.39 2.58 12.43
C CYS A 80 7.34 3.01 13.56
N GLN A 81 7.60 4.31 13.72
CA GLN A 81 8.51 4.87 14.72
C GLN A 81 7.77 5.54 15.89
N GLU A 82 6.43 5.53 15.89
CA GLU A 82 5.64 6.11 16.98
C GLU A 82 5.90 5.36 18.31
N PRO A 83 5.90 6.06 19.46
CA PRO A 83 6.14 5.44 20.75
C PRO A 83 5.20 4.27 21.05
N GLY A 84 5.77 3.13 21.44
CA GLY A 84 5.02 1.90 21.73
C GLY A 84 4.77 1.00 20.52
N VAL A 85 5.15 1.43 19.30
CA VAL A 85 5.06 0.59 18.10
C VAL A 85 6.34 -0.23 17.95
N GLN A 86 6.21 -1.55 17.89
CA GLN A 86 7.29 -2.46 17.51
C GLN A 86 7.04 -3.01 16.11
N SER A 87 7.81 -2.54 15.14
CA SER A 87 7.74 -3.04 13.76
C SER A 87 8.65 -4.26 13.56
N ARG A 88 8.15 -5.31 12.89
CA ARG A 88 8.93 -6.49 12.50
C ARG A 88 8.78 -6.72 11.00
N PHE A 89 9.89 -6.80 10.28
CA PHE A 89 9.95 -7.03 8.84
C PHE A 89 10.53 -8.41 8.53
N GLY A 90 10.27 -8.92 7.31
CA GLY A 90 10.70 -10.27 6.92
C GLY A 90 9.93 -11.39 7.65
N VAL A 91 8.84 -11.05 8.33
CA VAL A 91 8.00 -11.99 9.08
C VAL A 91 6.66 -12.11 8.36
N GLY A 92 6.32 -13.31 7.90
CA GLY A 92 4.98 -13.63 7.42
C GLY A 92 4.23 -14.40 8.48
N VAL A 93 3.05 -13.93 8.88
CA VAL A 93 2.18 -14.68 9.81
C VAL A 93 1.53 -15.83 9.05
N GLY A 94 1.76 -17.05 9.53
CA GLY A 94 1.25 -18.29 8.93
C GLY A 94 0.06 -18.88 9.65
N ARG A 95 -0.14 -18.56 10.95
CA ARG A 95 -1.28 -19.05 11.73
C ARG A 95 -1.65 -18.07 12.86
N LEU A 96 -2.95 -17.91 13.06
CA LEU A 96 -3.62 -17.16 14.11
C LEU A 96 -4.58 -18.09 14.86
N GLU A 97 -4.37 -18.25 16.16
CA GLU A 97 -5.18 -19.15 16.98
C GLU A 97 -5.55 -18.48 18.31
N TRP A 98 -6.86 -18.44 18.62
CA TRP A 98 -7.32 -18.06 19.94
C TRP A 98 -7.16 -19.23 20.92
N LEU A 99 -6.54 -18.95 22.07
CA LEU A 99 -6.32 -19.91 23.14
C LEU A 99 -7.23 -19.57 24.33
N ASP A 100 -8.32 -20.31 24.50
CA ASP A 100 -9.34 -20.03 25.53
C ASP A 100 -8.78 -20.07 26.96
N ASN A 101 -7.81 -20.94 27.23
CA ASN A 101 -7.19 -21.08 28.55
C ASN A 101 -6.27 -19.89 28.91
N GLU A 102 -5.65 -19.27 27.91
CA GLU A 102 -4.72 -18.15 28.09
C GLU A 102 -5.38 -16.79 27.84
N ASP A 103 -6.65 -16.79 27.39
CA ASP A 103 -7.41 -15.59 26.99
C ASP A 103 -6.56 -14.72 26.04
N SER A 104 -5.95 -15.34 25.03
CA SER A 104 -5.03 -14.66 24.12
C SER A 104 -4.94 -15.31 22.75
N TRP A 105 -4.53 -14.50 21.77
CA TRP A 105 -4.16 -14.93 20.43
C TRP A 105 -2.70 -15.38 20.38
N SER A 106 -2.47 -16.58 19.88
CA SER A 106 -1.15 -17.10 19.51
C SER A 106 -0.88 -16.86 18.03
N LEU A 107 0.28 -16.27 17.73
CA LEU A 107 0.75 -16.03 16.37
C LEU A 107 1.93 -16.95 16.05
N MET A 108 1.87 -17.62 14.91
CA MET A 108 2.96 -18.44 14.37
C MET A 108 3.35 -17.95 12.99
N GLY A 109 4.64 -17.88 12.72
CA GLY A 109 5.16 -17.46 11.43
C GLY A 109 5.08 -18.55 10.36
N LEU A 110 5.32 -18.14 9.11
CA LEU A 110 5.38 -19.04 7.96
C LEU A 110 6.49 -20.08 8.08
N ASN A 111 7.50 -19.90 8.92
CA ASN A 111 8.56 -20.87 9.19
C ASN A 111 8.30 -21.71 10.46
N GLY A 112 7.13 -21.54 11.10
CA GLY A 112 6.71 -22.32 12.27
C GLY A 112 7.22 -21.77 13.61
N GLU A 113 7.95 -20.68 13.60
CA GLU A 113 8.38 -19.95 14.78
C GLU A 113 7.21 -19.29 15.51
N SER A 114 7.29 -19.24 16.84
CA SER A 114 6.33 -18.47 17.64
C SER A 114 6.64 -16.98 17.54
N LEU A 115 5.63 -16.18 17.20
CA LEU A 115 5.74 -14.73 17.09
C LEU A 115 5.27 -13.99 18.35
N GLY A 116 4.55 -14.70 19.24
CA GLY A 116 4.12 -14.22 20.54
C GLY A 116 2.63 -14.42 20.81
N TYR A 117 2.20 -13.92 21.97
CA TYR A 117 0.82 -13.93 22.44
C TYR A 117 0.29 -12.51 22.58
N PHE A 118 -0.96 -12.28 22.16
CA PHE A 118 -1.56 -10.96 22.09
C PHE A 118 -3.00 -10.98 22.58
N LYS A 119 -3.43 -9.90 23.26
CA LYS A 119 -4.82 -9.78 23.72
C LYS A 119 -5.80 -9.42 22.60
N GLY A 120 -5.30 -8.94 21.48
CA GLY A 120 -6.11 -8.66 20.29
C GLY A 120 -5.24 -8.66 19.03
N VAL A 121 -5.89 -8.90 17.90
CA VAL A 121 -5.24 -8.92 16.57
C VAL A 121 -6.07 -8.05 15.63
N VAL A 122 -5.39 -7.18 14.88
CA VAL A 122 -5.98 -6.41 13.79
C VAL A 122 -5.28 -6.82 12.50
N THR A 123 -6.06 -7.26 11.52
CA THR A 123 -5.57 -7.67 10.20
C THR A 123 -5.95 -6.59 9.20
N SER A 124 -4.97 -6.00 8.52
CA SER A 124 -5.20 -4.91 7.55
C SER A 124 -5.12 -5.37 6.10
N ASP A 125 -4.82 -6.64 5.84
CA ASP A 125 -4.63 -7.19 4.51
C ASP A 125 -5.67 -8.27 4.16
N LYS A 126 -5.96 -8.41 2.87
CA LYS A 126 -6.89 -9.43 2.37
C LYS A 126 -6.28 -10.85 2.38
N SER A 127 -4.95 -10.96 2.32
CA SER A 127 -4.27 -12.25 2.20
C SER A 127 -4.52 -13.13 3.42
N THR A 128 -4.66 -12.54 4.61
CA THR A 128 -5.02 -13.25 5.84
C THR A 128 -6.29 -14.11 5.73
N PHE A 129 -7.23 -13.73 4.85
CA PHE A 129 -8.53 -14.41 4.67
C PHE A 129 -8.70 -15.04 3.28
N SER A 130 -7.71 -14.92 2.39
CA SER A 130 -7.89 -15.24 0.97
C SER A 130 -7.11 -16.48 0.55
N GLN A 131 -7.75 -17.31 -0.28
CA GLN A 131 -7.10 -18.46 -0.93
C GLN A 131 -5.85 -18.09 -1.74
N ARG A 132 -5.68 -16.81 -2.13
CA ARG A 132 -4.43 -16.31 -2.72
C ARG A 132 -3.22 -16.61 -1.82
N PHE A 133 -3.37 -16.49 -0.51
CA PHE A 133 -2.32 -16.84 0.44
C PHE A 133 -1.89 -18.29 0.26
N THR A 134 -2.84 -19.21 0.22
CA THR A 134 -2.60 -20.63 -0.02
C THR A 134 -1.93 -20.88 -1.36
N ASN A 135 -2.40 -20.23 -2.43
CA ASN A 135 -1.83 -20.41 -3.76
C ASN A 135 -0.37 -19.93 -3.86
N VAL A 136 0.01 -18.89 -3.11
CA VAL A 136 1.38 -18.33 -3.12
C VAL A 136 2.30 -19.07 -2.16
N THR A 137 1.81 -19.49 -1.00
CA THR A 137 2.64 -20.03 0.09
C THR A 137 2.60 -21.56 0.20
N GLY A 138 1.59 -22.20 -0.39
CA GLY A 138 1.30 -23.62 -0.20
C GLY A 138 0.75 -23.97 1.19
N LYS A 139 0.45 -22.97 2.04
CA LYS A 139 -0.05 -23.17 3.41
C LYS A 139 -1.52 -22.77 3.54
N PRO A 140 -2.28 -23.36 4.48
CA PRO A 140 -3.62 -22.87 4.80
C PRO A 140 -3.61 -21.38 5.13
N VAL A 141 -4.74 -20.72 4.91
CA VAL A 141 -4.93 -19.31 5.32
C VAL A 141 -4.62 -19.14 6.82
N PRO A 142 -4.03 -18.01 7.25
CA PRO A 142 -3.58 -17.85 8.63
C PRO A 142 -4.68 -17.95 9.68
N ILE A 143 -5.90 -17.54 9.37
CA ILE A 143 -7.03 -17.61 10.29
C ILE A 143 -7.99 -18.72 9.88
N ASP A 144 -8.50 -19.44 10.87
CA ASP A 144 -9.51 -20.46 10.66
C ASP A 144 -10.86 -19.82 10.27
N MET A 145 -11.16 -19.84 8.97
CA MET A 145 -12.36 -19.22 8.42
C MET A 145 -13.65 -19.91 8.86
N GLU A 146 -13.60 -21.18 9.30
CA GLU A 146 -14.79 -21.89 9.81
C GLU A 146 -15.31 -21.26 11.10
N LYS A 147 -14.41 -20.65 11.89
CA LYS A 147 -14.76 -19.92 13.11
C LYS A 147 -15.37 -18.54 12.82
N PHE A 148 -15.22 -18.03 11.60
CA PHE A 148 -15.67 -16.68 11.20
C PHE A 148 -16.41 -16.71 9.85
N PRO A 149 -17.50 -17.48 9.72
CA PRO A 149 -18.14 -17.74 8.42
C PRO A 149 -18.69 -16.47 7.74
N GLU A 150 -19.20 -15.51 8.51
CA GLU A 150 -19.71 -14.25 7.97
C GLU A 150 -18.61 -13.39 7.33
N ILE A 151 -17.40 -13.40 7.91
CA ILE A 151 -16.25 -12.66 7.38
C ILE A 151 -15.76 -13.35 6.10
N SER A 152 -15.71 -14.68 6.10
CA SER A 152 -15.31 -15.48 4.94
C SER A 152 -16.11 -15.14 3.69
N LEU A 153 -17.43 -15.16 3.80
CA LEU A 153 -18.33 -14.85 2.68
C LEU A 153 -18.09 -13.43 2.16
N LYS A 154 -18.08 -12.43 3.04
CA LYS A 154 -17.83 -11.02 2.66
C LYS A 154 -16.46 -10.84 1.97
N MET A 155 -15.43 -11.56 2.41
CA MET A 155 -14.08 -11.44 1.81
C MET A 155 -14.00 -12.00 0.39
N THR A 156 -14.79 -13.03 0.06
CA THR A 156 -14.85 -13.58 -1.30
C THR A 156 -15.47 -12.60 -2.31
N GLU A 157 -16.35 -11.73 -1.84
CA GLU A 157 -17.08 -10.77 -2.69
C GLU A 157 -16.27 -9.50 -3.03
N ILE A 158 -15.16 -9.23 -2.32
CA ILE A 158 -14.36 -8.02 -2.56
C ILE A 158 -13.49 -8.22 -3.81
N PRO A 159 -13.73 -7.52 -4.94
CA PRO A 159 -12.91 -7.68 -6.13
C PRO A 159 -11.48 -7.14 -5.91
N VAL A 160 -10.50 -7.72 -6.60
CA VAL A 160 -9.12 -7.22 -6.65
C VAL A 160 -8.68 -7.20 -8.10
N ASN A 161 -8.33 -6.02 -8.61
CA ASN A 161 -7.85 -5.86 -9.98
C ASN A 161 -6.32 -5.89 -9.98
N PRO A 162 -5.68 -6.87 -10.65
CA PRO A 162 -4.23 -6.88 -10.78
C PRO A 162 -3.78 -5.73 -11.68
N CYS A 163 -2.63 -5.13 -11.37
CA CYS A 163 -2.02 -4.05 -12.15
C CYS A 163 -0.51 -4.29 -12.25
N PHE A 164 0.05 -4.03 -13.43
CA PHE A 164 1.50 -3.99 -13.64
C PHE A 164 1.96 -2.53 -13.61
N ALA A 165 3.07 -2.27 -12.91
CA ALA A 165 3.74 -0.98 -12.91
C ALA A 165 5.08 -1.12 -13.63
N LEU A 166 5.39 -0.16 -14.51
CA LEU A 166 6.67 -0.07 -15.21
C LEU A 166 7.34 1.26 -14.83
N MET A 167 8.60 1.18 -14.42
CA MET A 167 9.41 2.34 -14.08
C MET A 167 10.53 2.48 -15.10
N LEU A 168 10.60 3.64 -15.76
CA LEU A 168 11.63 3.96 -16.75
C LEU A 168 12.42 5.18 -16.26
N ALA A 169 13.73 5.12 -16.38
CA ALA A 169 14.62 6.27 -16.20
C ALA A 169 15.37 6.52 -17.50
N PHE A 170 15.47 7.80 -17.85
CA PHE A 170 16.20 8.28 -19.01
C PHE A 170 17.41 9.07 -18.53
N GLU A 171 18.51 9.00 -19.27
CA GLU A 171 19.74 9.75 -18.96
C GLU A 171 19.51 11.27 -19.03
N GLU A 172 18.72 11.69 -20.03
CA GLU A 172 18.29 13.07 -20.22
C GLU A 172 16.78 13.23 -20.04
N PRO A 173 16.29 14.40 -19.57
CA PRO A 173 14.85 14.66 -19.47
C PRO A 173 14.15 14.57 -20.83
N LEU A 174 12.98 13.93 -20.86
CA LEU A 174 12.14 13.90 -22.05
C LEU A 174 11.61 15.31 -22.35
N THR A 175 11.91 15.82 -23.54
CA THR A 175 11.42 17.13 -24.03
C THR A 175 10.10 17.01 -24.80
N GLU A 176 9.79 15.80 -25.27
CA GLU A 176 8.56 15.49 -25.99
C GLU A 176 8.13 14.05 -25.72
N VAL A 177 6.81 13.83 -25.66
CA VAL A 177 6.21 12.50 -25.63
C VAL A 177 5.48 12.32 -26.96
N ARG A 178 6.04 11.52 -27.84
CA ARG A 178 5.44 11.17 -29.14
C ARG A 178 5.00 9.72 -29.11
N CYS A 179 3.78 9.44 -29.55
CA CYS A 179 3.37 8.07 -29.81
C CYS A 179 4.01 7.61 -31.13
N ALA A 180 5.02 6.75 -31.04
CA ALA A 180 5.51 6.00 -32.18
C ALA A 180 4.52 4.86 -32.49
N LEU A 181 4.12 4.76 -33.77
CA LEU A 181 3.43 3.61 -34.33
C LEU A 181 4.42 2.50 -34.64
#